data_AF-A0A1Q5U0Q4-F1
#
_entry.id   AF-A0A1Q5U0Q4-F1
#
_cell.length_a   1.000
_cell.length_b   1.000
_cell.length_c   1.000
_cell.angle_alpha   90.00
_cell.angle_beta   90.00
_cell.angle_gamma   90.00
#
_symmetry.space_group_name_H-M   'P 1'
#
loop_
_entity.id
_entity.type
_entity.pdbx_description
1 polymer ?
#
loop_
_entity_poly.entity_id
_entity_poly.type
_entity_poly.pdbx_seq_one_letter_code
_entity_poly.pdbx_strand_id
1 'polypeptide(L)'
;MPSSKVPGNVDGCAEENTLRTKPVYHNQIGESRTFFFGISSSYIQDWDRAAAFREIYQNWRDAILARFSLSRLDFQPVYEDWGDCIAIVVPDPSDRDRQDRALGFIKYDKHSGCVTISNCCADIGLNVLELGYSSKRRDSNAAGCHGEGLKLAALVMLRSGLNVDLFASRNHWHFGLLKSHFYCEIKPSGQNGSVGRDPAEDMFRLSASADRDVTLEIRAPLESKTSTLSRDDFHSWLAMTFDIRGLSHPSDILETEAGDLILDPKFHGRIYLNGMRLPCSGSELKQYRFAYNFLHGKVNRDRQILVDRDEEANMVRRIWEAAIRKHRVAFLPIYVNLLRNFPKALDVESAAHFLEPPTKHLIWKYLLGEAGDDKFYYNETSSAELTENQSIATIQEILEKQPIKLPESLWTLLRSDSPIRTPEEEQIEYFKNAEVCSIPETSYARTVHRAFMACVTVLLQGRTIEVQYVRAKRSAIQALYNSHRRVLKVAHQWLDFAGSHGPVLCRETLSSKVGGQSFFCNHVDFRDNVLFCDHIVEELLKFCLVPLLGRSAAFKTTEVMILRKIRRLLRHMPHTITVSRSFLAGALNYVGRQRDGVISQTLYARFAVSCGPP
;
A
#
# COMPACT_ATOMS: atom_id res chain seq x y z
N MET A 1 2.23 33.77 -55.65
CA MET A 1 2.54 35.21 -55.46
C MET A 1 3.55 35.33 -54.31
N PRO A 2 4.50 36.29 -54.36
CA PRO A 2 5.90 35.98 -54.64
C PRO A 2 6.90 36.25 -53.49
N SER A 3 8.13 35.73 -53.68
CA SER A 3 9.49 36.28 -53.37
C SER A 3 9.77 36.94 -52.01
N SER A 4 10.85 36.62 -51.29
CA SER A 4 12.25 36.89 -51.67
C SER A 4 13.17 36.37 -50.54
N LYS A 5 14.18 35.54 -50.84
CA LYS A 5 15.63 35.83 -50.98
C LYS A 5 16.37 36.32 -49.70
N VAL A 6 17.34 35.49 -49.32
CA VAL A 6 18.52 35.70 -48.44
C VAL A 6 19.42 36.85 -48.96
N PRO A 7 20.19 37.55 -48.11
CA PRO A 7 21.60 37.20 -47.76
C PRO A 7 21.86 37.38 -46.23
N GLY A 8 22.86 36.82 -45.54
CA GLY A 8 24.24 36.49 -45.88
C GLY A 8 25.18 37.38 -45.05
N ASN A 9 25.89 36.77 -44.09
CA ASN A 9 27.05 37.25 -43.28
C ASN A 9 26.84 38.41 -42.29
N VAL A 10 27.41 38.29 -41.08
CA VAL A 10 28.69 38.90 -40.67
C VAL A 10 29.11 38.31 -39.31
N ASP A 11 30.26 37.63 -39.29
CA ASP A 11 31.06 37.36 -38.09
C ASP A 11 31.43 38.70 -37.43
N GLY A 12 30.93 38.92 -36.21
CA GLY A 12 31.27 40.08 -35.39
C GLY A 12 31.77 39.62 -34.04
N CYS A 13 33.10 39.59 -33.89
CA CYS A 13 33.77 39.64 -32.60
C CYS A 13 33.19 40.79 -31.76
N ALA A 14 32.46 40.48 -30.70
CA ALA A 14 32.16 41.41 -29.63
C ALA A 14 33.02 41.03 -28.43
N GLU A 15 34.06 41.83 -28.20
CA GLU A 15 34.86 41.85 -26.99
C GLU A 15 33.97 42.18 -25.79
N GLU A 16 33.61 41.18 -24.99
CA GLU A 16 33.11 41.42 -23.64
C GLU A 16 34.29 41.63 -22.69
N ASN A 17 34.58 42.92 -22.47
CA ASN A 17 35.41 43.45 -21.41
C ASN A 17 34.97 42.92 -20.03
N THR A 18 35.45 41.75 -19.66
CA THR A 18 35.46 41.30 -18.27
C THR A 18 36.70 41.88 -17.60
N LEU A 19 36.52 42.97 -16.87
CA LEU A 19 37.41 43.42 -15.80
C LEU A 19 37.53 42.28 -14.78
N ARG A 20 38.41 41.32 -15.06
CA ARG A 20 38.98 40.40 -14.07
C ARG A 20 39.93 41.21 -13.21
N THR A 21 39.41 41.87 -12.19
CA THR A 21 40.21 42.17 -11.00
C THR A 21 40.56 40.84 -10.34
N LYS A 22 41.68 40.25 -10.77
CA LYS A 22 42.37 39.20 -10.02
C LYS A 22 42.65 39.77 -8.61
N PRO A 23 42.21 39.11 -7.52
CA PRO A 23 42.76 39.45 -6.23
C PRO A 23 44.25 39.12 -6.28
N VAL A 24 45.08 40.13 -6.04
CA VAL A 24 46.52 40.01 -5.93
C VAL A 24 46.79 39.24 -4.63
N TYR A 25 47.05 37.94 -4.74
CA TYR A 25 47.52 37.14 -3.62
C TYR A 25 49.01 37.43 -3.41
N HIS A 26 49.32 38.31 -2.46
CA HIS A 26 50.65 38.37 -1.89
C HIS A 26 50.88 37.11 -1.04
N ASN A 27 51.75 36.23 -1.53
CA ASN A 27 52.34 35.15 -0.74
C ASN A 27 53.28 35.78 0.29
N GLN A 28 52.81 35.93 1.53
CA GLN A 28 53.68 36.06 2.70
C GLN A 28 53.46 34.86 3.62
N ILE A 29 54.57 34.21 3.95
CA ILE A 29 54.66 33.03 4.81
C ILE A 29 54.62 33.51 6.26
N GLY A 30 53.65 33.06 7.05
CA GLY A 30 53.67 33.18 8.52
C GLY A 30 52.53 33.93 9.21
N GLU A 31 51.58 34.55 8.49
CA GLU A 31 50.52 35.35 9.13
C GLU A 31 49.24 34.55 9.45
N SER A 32 48.70 34.77 10.65
CA SER A 32 47.35 34.34 11.06
C SER A 32 46.30 34.98 10.15
N ARG A 33 45.35 34.19 9.63
CA ARG A 33 44.27 34.68 8.76
C ARG A 33 42.92 34.56 9.47
N THR A 34 42.19 35.66 9.57
CA THR A 34 40.85 35.67 10.19
C THR A 34 39.76 35.87 9.15
N PHE A 35 38.78 34.96 9.13
CA PHE A 35 37.62 34.98 8.25
C PHE A 35 36.37 35.29 9.06
N PHE A 36 35.62 36.33 8.68
CA PHE A 36 34.32 36.65 9.26
C PHE A 36 33.20 36.14 8.36
N PHE A 37 32.26 35.40 8.94
CA PHE A 37 31.20 34.76 8.15
C PHE A 37 29.98 35.66 7.90
N GLY A 38 29.90 36.85 8.51
CA GLY A 38 28.70 37.70 8.43
C GLY A 38 27.46 37.08 9.09
N ILE A 39 27.63 36.04 9.90
CA ILE A 39 26.57 35.34 10.63
C ILE A 39 26.60 35.80 12.11
N SER A 40 25.43 36.15 12.64
CA SER A 40 25.23 36.48 14.06
C SER A 40 25.12 35.21 14.92
N SER A 41 25.51 35.28 16.19
CA SER A 41 25.27 34.22 17.18
C SER A 41 23.79 33.84 17.33
N SER A 42 22.88 34.77 17.02
CA SER A 42 21.43 34.57 17.04
C SER A 42 20.87 33.85 15.81
N TYR A 43 21.70 33.47 14.85
CA TYR A 43 21.28 32.72 13.66
C TYR A 43 20.93 31.27 14.02
N ILE A 44 19.95 30.68 13.33
CA ILE A 44 19.49 29.28 13.53
C ILE A 44 19.25 28.91 15.01
N GLN A 45 18.33 29.62 15.67
CA GLN A 45 18.08 29.47 17.12
C GLN A 45 17.51 28.11 17.52
N ASP A 46 16.80 27.44 16.60
CA ASP A 46 16.16 26.16 16.85
C ASP A 46 17.15 24.98 16.93
N TRP A 47 18.42 25.20 16.59
CA TRP A 47 19.46 24.18 16.72
C TRP A 47 20.08 24.17 18.13
N ASP A 48 20.06 23.00 18.74
CA ASP A 48 20.73 22.66 19.99
C ASP A 48 22.06 21.92 19.74
N ARG A 49 22.73 21.53 20.83
CA ARG A 49 24.01 20.81 20.78
C ARG A 49 23.90 19.46 20.03
N ALA A 50 22.77 18.76 20.16
CA ALA A 50 22.55 17.49 19.48
C ALA A 50 22.36 17.68 17.96
N ALA A 51 21.65 18.73 17.54
CA ALA A 51 21.51 19.11 16.14
C ALA A 51 22.85 19.53 15.51
N ALA A 52 23.70 20.24 16.27
CA ALA A 52 25.05 20.58 15.83
C ALA A 52 25.93 19.33 15.68
N PHE A 53 25.92 18.44 16.68
CA PHE A 53 26.67 17.18 16.61
C PHE A 53 26.21 16.30 15.45
N ARG A 54 24.90 16.26 15.16
CA ARG A 54 24.34 15.55 14.01
C ARG A 54 25.02 15.96 12.70
N GLU A 55 25.24 17.26 12.46
CA GLU A 55 25.94 17.72 11.25
C GLU A 55 27.42 17.32 11.25
N ILE A 56 28.07 17.39 12.41
CA ILE A 56 29.49 17.05 12.55
C ILE A 56 29.69 15.55 12.28
N TYR A 57 28.88 14.69 12.90
CA TYR A 57 28.89 13.25 12.67
C TYR A 57 28.64 12.93 11.19
N GLN A 58 27.69 13.62 10.56
CA GLN A 58 27.41 13.39 9.16
C GLN A 58 28.59 13.78 8.25
N ASN A 59 29.26 14.91 8.53
CA ASN A 59 30.47 15.29 7.81
C ASN A 59 31.61 14.28 8.02
N TRP A 60 31.75 13.77 9.26
CA TRP A 60 32.71 12.73 9.60
C TRP A 60 32.47 11.46 8.76
N ARG A 61 31.25 10.91 8.81
CA ARG A 61 30.86 9.73 8.03
C ARG A 61 31.02 9.94 6.52
N ASP A 62 30.44 11.01 5.98
CA ASP A 62 30.39 11.22 4.52
C ASP A 62 31.80 11.36 3.94
N ALA A 63 32.73 11.97 4.69
CA ALA A 63 34.12 12.06 4.28
C ALA A 63 34.84 10.71 4.30
N ILE A 64 34.57 9.82 5.26
CA ILE A 64 35.08 8.44 5.26
C ILE A 64 34.53 7.68 4.04
N LEU A 65 33.21 7.69 3.85
CA LEU A 65 32.54 7.02 2.72
C LEU A 65 33.13 7.47 1.39
N ALA A 66 33.26 8.78 1.18
CA ALA A 66 33.79 9.35 -0.06
C ALA A 66 35.28 9.04 -0.26
N ARG A 67 36.10 9.17 0.80
CA ARG A 67 37.56 9.01 0.71
C ARG A 67 37.98 7.58 0.40
N PHE A 68 37.28 6.62 0.97
CA PHE A 68 37.59 5.19 0.87
C PHE A 68 36.66 4.45 -0.11
N SER A 69 35.76 5.18 -0.80
CA SER A 69 34.78 4.61 -1.74
C SER A 69 33.96 3.46 -1.13
N LEU A 70 33.61 3.58 0.15
CA LEU A 70 32.88 2.56 0.87
C LEU A 70 31.39 2.60 0.52
N SER A 71 30.77 1.43 0.52
CA SER A 71 29.31 1.37 0.55
C SER A 71 28.81 1.76 1.94
N ARG A 72 27.54 2.18 2.02
CA ARG A 72 26.87 2.45 3.30
C ARG A 72 26.93 1.25 4.26
N LEU A 73 26.85 0.02 3.71
CA LEU A 73 26.83 -1.20 4.51
C LEU A 73 28.21 -1.56 5.08
N ASP A 74 29.29 -1.10 4.44
CA ASP A 74 30.66 -1.29 4.90
C ASP A 74 31.06 -0.26 5.97
N PHE A 75 30.30 0.83 6.11
CA PHE A 75 30.46 1.79 7.19
C PHE A 75 29.85 1.25 8.49
N GLN A 76 30.68 0.61 9.31
CA GLN A 76 30.26 -0.06 10.54
C GLN A 76 31.02 0.49 11.76
N PRO A 77 30.67 1.69 12.25
CA PRO A 77 31.30 2.25 13.44
C PRO A 77 31.00 1.38 14.67
N VAL A 78 32.01 1.13 15.49
CA VAL A 78 31.94 0.30 16.71
C VAL A 78 32.19 1.16 17.93
N TYR A 79 31.32 1.04 18.93
CA TYR A 79 31.46 1.68 20.23
C TYR A 79 32.33 0.85 21.18
N GLU A 80 33.29 1.49 21.83
CA GLU A 80 34.15 0.88 22.85
C GLU A 80 34.35 1.85 24.03
N ASP A 81 34.38 1.31 25.25
CA ASP A 81 34.72 2.06 26.47
C ASP A 81 36.07 1.56 26.99
N TRP A 82 37.12 2.39 26.88
CA TRP A 82 38.51 2.06 27.21
C TRP A 82 38.90 2.51 28.63
N GLY A 83 37.93 2.69 29.53
CA GLY A 83 38.18 3.13 30.90
C GLY A 83 38.33 4.64 30.99
N ASP A 84 39.36 5.22 30.38
CA ASP A 84 39.69 6.65 30.48
C ASP A 84 39.06 7.48 29.34
N CYS A 85 38.68 6.81 28.25
CA CYS A 85 37.96 7.41 27.14
C CYS A 85 36.87 6.49 26.59
N ILE A 86 35.90 7.08 25.92
CA ILE A 86 34.94 6.38 25.07
C ILE A 86 35.40 6.59 23.63
N ALA A 87 35.39 5.52 22.84
CA ALA A 87 35.79 5.54 21.44
C ALA A 87 34.66 5.02 20.54
N ILE A 88 34.53 5.62 19.37
CA ILE A 88 33.76 5.11 18.24
C ILE A 88 34.74 5.01 17.10
N VAL A 89 35.02 3.80 16.63
CA VAL A 89 36.04 3.53 15.63
C VAL A 89 35.36 2.97 14.39
N VAL A 90 35.78 3.41 13.20
CA VAL A 90 35.37 2.81 11.93
C VAL A 90 36.49 1.89 11.46
N PRO A 91 36.36 0.56 11.59
CA PRO A 91 37.40 -0.37 11.14
C PRO A 91 37.64 -0.28 9.63
N ASP A 92 38.87 -0.56 9.19
CA ASP A 92 39.18 -0.70 7.76
C ASP A 92 38.65 -2.06 7.24
N PRO A 93 37.63 -2.09 6.35
CA PRO A 93 37.05 -3.36 5.89
C PRO A 93 37.96 -4.11 4.91
N SER A 94 39.01 -3.47 4.40
CA SER A 94 39.92 -3.99 3.37
C SER A 94 40.86 -5.09 3.89
N ASP A 95 41.02 -5.19 5.21
CA ASP A 95 42.01 -6.05 5.85
C ASP A 95 41.38 -6.81 7.03
N ARG A 96 40.51 -7.77 6.72
CA ARG A 96 39.71 -8.51 7.72
C ARG A 96 40.54 -9.30 8.73
N ASP A 97 41.81 -9.56 8.43
CA ASP A 97 42.74 -10.30 9.29
C ASP A 97 43.47 -9.39 10.30
N ARG A 98 43.51 -8.07 10.05
CA ARG A 98 44.12 -7.06 10.94
C ARG A 98 43.05 -6.19 11.60
N GLN A 99 42.69 -6.54 12.83
CA GLN A 99 41.67 -5.86 13.64
C GLN A 99 42.15 -4.53 14.25
N ASP A 100 43.37 -4.08 13.96
CA ASP A 100 44.05 -2.93 14.54
C ASP A 100 44.18 -1.73 13.59
N ARG A 101 43.33 -1.65 12.56
CA ARG A 101 43.33 -0.59 11.54
C ARG A 101 41.96 0.08 11.47
N ALA A 102 41.94 1.41 11.38
CA ALA A 102 40.72 2.21 11.33
C ALA A 102 40.80 3.36 10.31
N LEU A 103 39.65 3.78 9.80
CA LEU A 103 39.50 4.84 8.80
C LEU A 103 39.17 6.21 9.43
N GLY A 104 38.78 6.20 10.69
CA GLY A 104 38.46 7.40 11.47
C GLY A 104 37.91 7.01 12.84
N PHE A 105 37.88 7.99 13.74
CA PHE A 105 37.39 7.79 15.09
C PHE A 105 36.67 9.01 15.65
N ILE A 106 35.83 8.77 16.66
CA ILE A 106 35.32 9.77 17.60
C ILE A 106 35.77 9.33 18.99
N LYS A 107 36.46 10.21 19.72
CA LYS A 107 36.93 9.97 21.09
C LYS A 107 36.29 10.97 22.02
N TYR A 108 35.75 10.52 23.13
CA TYR A 108 35.41 11.36 24.28
C TYR A 108 36.35 11.04 25.44
N ASP A 109 37.17 12.01 25.82
CA ASP A 109 38.10 11.91 26.94
C ASP A 109 37.38 12.22 28.25
N LYS A 110 37.31 11.25 29.18
CA LYS A 110 36.50 11.39 30.39
C LYS A 110 37.11 12.35 31.41
N HIS A 111 38.40 12.61 31.34
CA HIS A 111 39.11 13.51 32.26
C HIS A 111 38.92 14.97 31.88
N SER A 112 39.10 15.29 30.60
CA SER A 112 39.02 16.65 30.07
C SER A 112 37.63 17.03 29.58
N GLY A 113 36.76 16.05 29.29
CA GLY A 113 35.49 16.27 28.61
C GLY A 113 35.68 16.73 27.15
N CYS A 114 36.84 16.44 26.54
CA CYS A 114 37.12 16.77 25.14
C CYS A 114 36.54 15.70 24.21
N VAL A 115 35.83 16.14 23.17
CA VAL A 115 35.41 15.29 22.04
C VAL A 115 36.32 15.56 20.86
N THR A 116 37.05 14.54 20.41
CA THR A 116 37.92 14.57 19.24
C THR A 116 37.32 13.71 18.14
N ILE A 117 37.16 14.26 16.94
CA ILE A 117 36.57 13.58 15.78
C ILE A 117 37.58 13.67 14.65
N SER A 118 38.04 12.53 14.14
CA SER A 118 39.11 12.50 13.15
C SER A 118 38.79 11.59 11.96
N ASN A 119 39.22 12.04 10.78
CA ASN A 119 39.17 11.30 9.53
C ASN A 119 40.58 11.11 8.97
N CYS A 120 40.91 9.84 8.69
CA CYS A 120 42.17 9.43 8.13
C CYS A 120 42.38 10.00 6.73
N CYS A 121 43.54 10.64 6.49
CA CYS A 121 43.96 11.05 5.14
C CYS A 121 42.89 11.86 4.37
N ALA A 122 42.11 12.67 5.10
CA ALA A 122 41.11 13.57 4.54
C ALA A 122 41.72 14.93 4.22
N ASP A 123 41.11 15.66 3.28
CA ASP A 123 41.55 17.00 2.88
C ASP A 123 40.41 18.01 3.04
N ILE A 124 40.76 19.22 3.47
CA ILE A 124 39.83 20.35 3.62
C ILE A 124 40.50 21.63 3.11
N GLY A 125 39.95 22.16 2.02
CA GLY A 125 40.42 23.42 1.42
C GLY A 125 39.80 24.66 2.10
N LEU A 126 40.41 25.82 1.87
CA LEU A 126 39.91 27.12 2.36
C LEU A 126 38.53 27.48 1.81
N ASN A 127 38.17 26.95 0.64
CA ASN A 127 36.85 27.08 0.02
C ASN A 127 35.70 26.58 0.91
N VAL A 128 35.96 25.67 1.86
CA VAL A 128 34.94 25.21 2.83
C VAL A 128 34.48 26.34 3.76
N LEU A 129 35.24 27.43 3.89
CA LEU A 129 34.83 28.62 4.62
C LEU A 129 33.86 29.52 3.86
N GLU A 130 33.79 29.43 2.52
CA GLU A 130 32.89 30.25 1.70
C GLU A 130 31.43 29.86 1.94
N LEU A 131 30.56 30.83 2.21
CA LEU A 131 29.13 30.57 2.35
C LEU A 131 28.54 30.08 1.02
N GLY A 132 27.73 29.03 1.08
CA GLY A 132 27.17 28.38 -0.10
C GLY A 132 28.09 27.39 -0.82
N TYR A 133 29.40 27.31 -0.52
CA TYR A 133 30.27 26.32 -1.15
C TYR A 133 30.00 24.92 -0.59
N SER A 134 29.58 23.98 -1.46
CA SER A 134 29.41 22.57 -1.11
C SER A 134 29.86 21.67 -2.25
N SER A 135 30.75 20.72 -1.93
CA SER A 135 31.12 19.62 -2.82
C SER A 135 29.97 18.64 -3.07
N LYS A 136 28.89 18.70 -2.27
CA LYS A 136 27.74 17.78 -2.30
C LYS A 136 26.57 18.28 -3.16
N ARG A 137 26.70 19.43 -3.86
CA ARG A 137 25.58 20.07 -4.61
C ARG A 137 24.94 19.19 -5.70
N ARG A 138 25.69 18.23 -6.26
CA ARG A 138 25.24 17.33 -7.33
C ARG A 138 25.03 15.88 -6.87
N ASP A 139 25.26 15.60 -5.59
CA ASP A 139 25.12 14.27 -5.03
C ASP A 139 23.75 14.14 -4.35
N SER A 140 22.84 13.41 -4.99
CA SER A 140 21.51 13.13 -4.44
C SER A 140 21.54 12.18 -3.23
N ASN A 141 22.67 11.52 -2.98
CA ASN A 141 22.85 10.59 -1.86
C ASN A 141 23.48 11.27 -0.64
N ALA A 142 24.08 12.45 -0.82
CA ALA A 142 24.64 13.22 0.28
C ALA A 142 23.56 14.08 0.95
N ALA A 143 23.41 13.95 2.27
CA ALA A 143 22.53 14.87 3.00
C ALA A 143 23.26 16.22 3.24
N GLY A 144 22.59 17.35 3.04
CA GLY A 144 23.19 18.68 3.21
C GLY A 144 23.91 19.24 1.96
N CYS A 145 23.14 19.83 1.05
CA CYS A 145 23.64 20.39 -0.22
C CYS A 145 24.07 21.87 -0.15
N HIS A 146 23.87 22.54 0.99
CA HIS A 146 24.04 24.00 1.11
C HIS A 146 25.47 24.45 1.44
N GLY A 147 26.32 23.59 2.02
CA GLY A 147 27.73 23.94 2.26
C GLY A 147 28.02 24.73 3.53
N GLU A 148 27.03 24.76 4.43
CA GLU A 148 27.07 25.56 5.65
C GLU A 148 27.12 24.70 6.93
N GLY A 149 26.88 23.39 6.84
CA GLY A 149 26.67 22.51 7.99
C GLY A 149 27.78 22.57 9.05
N LEU A 150 29.05 22.48 8.65
CA LEU A 150 30.19 22.58 9.57
C LEU A 150 30.23 23.94 10.30
N LYS A 151 30.03 25.03 9.54
CA LYS A 151 30.05 26.41 10.06
C LYS A 151 28.91 26.65 11.05
N LEU A 152 27.70 26.21 10.71
CA LEU A 152 26.54 26.32 11.57
C LEU A 152 26.65 25.44 12.81
N ALA A 153 27.19 24.22 12.69
CA ALA A 153 27.44 23.37 13.84
C ALA A 153 28.47 23.99 14.80
N ALA A 154 29.57 24.54 14.28
CA ALA A 154 30.56 25.25 15.09
C ALA A 154 29.94 26.47 15.80
N LEU A 155 29.12 27.26 15.11
CA LEU A 155 28.38 28.38 15.69
C LEU A 155 27.48 27.95 16.86
N VAL A 156 26.73 26.86 16.71
CA VAL A 156 25.81 26.37 17.75
C VAL A 156 26.56 25.82 18.96
N MET A 157 27.69 25.14 18.74
CA MET A 157 28.56 24.68 19.84
C MET A 157 29.16 25.88 20.61
N LEU A 158 29.64 26.90 19.91
CA LEU A 158 30.15 28.15 20.52
C LEU A 158 29.07 28.89 21.31
N ARG A 159 27.85 29.01 20.76
CA ARG A 159 26.71 29.60 21.46
C ARG A 159 26.36 28.85 22.73
N SER A 160 26.61 27.54 22.75
CA SER A 160 26.39 26.67 23.92
C SER A 160 27.55 26.69 24.91
N GLY A 161 28.54 27.57 24.71
CA GLY A 161 29.68 27.75 25.60
C GLY A 161 30.82 26.74 25.40
N LEU A 162 30.89 26.07 24.25
CA LEU A 162 31.96 25.12 23.92
C LEU A 162 32.93 25.72 22.88
N ASN A 163 34.22 25.45 23.04
CA ASN A 163 35.24 25.78 22.05
C ASN A 163 35.26 24.74 20.94
N VAL A 164 35.49 25.20 19.71
CA VAL A 164 35.60 24.34 18.52
C VAL A 164 36.88 24.68 17.77
N ASP A 165 37.76 23.69 17.67
CA ASP A 165 39.04 23.77 16.97
C ASP A 165 39.07 22.72 15.85
N LEU A 166 39.64 23.07 14.69
CA LEU A 166 39.86 22.14 13.59
C LEU A 166 41.34 22.12 13.20
N PHE A 167 41.89 20.95 12.99
CA PHE A 167 43.27 20.71 12.60
C PHE A 167 43.28 19.99 11.26
N ALA A 168 43.87 20.62 10.25
CA ALA A 168 43.99 20.02 8.92
C ALA A 168 45.06 20.73 8.09
N SER A 169 45.71 19.99 7.20
CA SER A 169 46.68 20.51 6.24
C SER A 169 47.74 21.41 6.90
N ARG A 170 48.23 21.00 8.07
CA ARG A 170 49.19 21.71 8.95
C ARG A 170 48.71 23.07 9.44
N ASN A 171 47.40 23.29 9.48
CA ASN A 171 46.80 24.49 10.01
C ASN A 171 45.90 24.16 11.20
N HIS A 172 45.88 25.07 12.17
CA HIS A 172 44.92 25.11 13.27
C HIS A 172 43.91 26.22 12.99
N TRP A 173 42.64 25.82 12.95
CA TRP A 173 41.48 26.65 12.65
C TRP A 173 40.69 26.79 13.94
N HIS A 174 40.68 27.99 14.52
CA HIS A 174 39.95 28.30 15.73
C HIS A 174 38.65 29.03 15.39
N PHE A 175 37.50 28.46 15.75
CA PHE A 175 36.21 29.11 15.59
C PHE A 175 35.86 29.90 16.84
N GLY A 176 35.34 31.13 16.66
CA GLY A 176 35.03 32.00 17.79
C GLY A 176 33.88 32.97 17.54
N LEU A 177 33.45 33.63 18.63
CA LEU A 177 32.48 34.71 18.62
C LEU A 177 33.14 36.00 19.11
N LEU A 178 33.18 37.03 18.27
CA LEU A 178 33.65 38.36 18.63
C LEU A 178 32.49 39.33 18.54
N LYS A 179 32.06 39.91 19.68
CA LYS A 179 30.89 40.82 19.75
C LYS A 179 29.66 40.24 19.03
N SER A 180 29.38 38.95 19.24
CA SER A 180 28.30 38.19 18.60
C SER A 180 28.44 37.92 17.10
N HIS A 181 29.59 38.23 16.49
CA HIS A 181 29.90 37.86 15.11
C HIS A 181 30.76 36.60 15.05
N PHE A 182 30.35 35.66 14.21
CA PHE A 182 31.05 34.40 14.00
C PHE A 182 32.28 34.57 13.10
N TYR A 183 33.42 34.04 13.55
CA TYR A 183 34.68 34.07 12.81
C TYR A 183 35.46 32.75 12.92
N CYS A 184 36.41 32.56 12.01
CA CYS A 184 37.40 31.49 12.04
C CYS A 184 38.80 32.10 11.87
N GLU A 185 39.69 31.85 12.82
CA GLU A 185 41.11 32.23 12.74
C GLU A 185 41.95 31.02 12.35
N ILE A 186 42.81 31.15 11.34
CA ILE A 186 43.69 30.08 10.86
C ILE A 186 45.14 30.43 11.15
N LYS A 187 45.83 29.55 11.87
CA LYS A 187 47.26 29.64 12.19
C LYS A 187 47.99 28.40 11.68
N PRO A 188 49.27 28.52 11.26
CA PRO A 188 50.11 27.35 11.03
C PRO A 188 50.22 26.52 12.31
N SER A 189 49.98 25.22 12.21
CA SER A 189 50.18 24.28 13.31
C SER A 189 51.67 24.00 13.45
N GLY A 190 52.23 24.21 14.64
CA GLY A 190 53.64 23.94 14.95
C GLY A 190 53.99 22.45 15.10
N GLN A 191 53.05 21.54 14.80
CA GLN A 191 53.28 20.10 14.93
C GLN A 191 54.17 19.58 13.79
N ASN A 192 55.32 19.01 14.15
CA ASN A 192 56.19 18.28 13.23
C ASN A 192 55.46 17.00 12.78
N GLY A 193 55.43 16.76 11.47
CA GLY A 193 54.73 15.61 10.89
C GLY A 193 55.20 14.27 11.46
N SER A 194 54.27 13.33 11.62
CA SER A 194 54.58 11.96 11.99
C SER A 194 55.22 11.26 10.78
N VAL A 195 56.54 11.02 10.82
CA VAL A 195 57.23 10.30 9.74
C VAL A 195 57.13 8.80 9.98
N GLY A 196 56.56 8.05 9.02
CA GLY A 196 56.72 6.59 8.92
C GLY A 196 55.71 5.68 9.63
N ARG A 197 54.58 6.19 10.14
CA ARG A 197 53.50 5.35 10.72
C ARG A 197 52.34 5.15 9.74
N ASP A 198 51.76 3.94 9.75
CA ASP A 198 50.52 3.63 9.01
C ASP A 198 49.38 4.52 9.52
N PRO A 199 48.79 5.40 8.68
CA PRO A 199 47.66 6.22 9.07
C PRO A 199 46.50 5.43 9.69
N ALA A 200 46.24 4.20 9.21
CA ALA A 200 45.13 3.40 9.70
C ALA A 200 45.38 2.84 11.12
N GLU A 201 46.62 2.49 11.45
CA GLU A 201 47.00 2.08 12.82
C GLU A 201 46.93 3.27 13.79
N ASP A 202 47.37 4.46 13.36
CA ASP A 202 47.30 5.67 14.18
C ASP A 202 45.84 6.00 14.54
N MET A 203 44.93 5.91 13.58
CA MET A 203 43.48 6.09 13.80
C MET A 203 42.92 5.07 14.79
N PHE A 204 43.31 3.80 14.67
CA PHE A 204 42.88 2.76 15.60
C PHE A 204 43.35 3.07 17.03
N ARG A 205 44.56 3.63 17.19
CA ARG A 205 45.10 4.09 18.48
C ARG A 205 44.56 5.45 18.93
N LEU A 206 43.55 5.99 18.24
CA LEU A 206 42.93 7.29 18.54
C LEU A 206 43.94 8.45 18.48
N SER A 207 44.91 8.35 17.58
CA SER A 207 45.95 9.33 17.32
C SER A 207 45.76 9.93 15.94
N ALA A 208 45.69 11.25 15.86
CA ALA A 208 45.54 11.96 14.59
C ALA A 208 46.72 12.90 14.35
N SER A 209 47.05 13.14 13.08
CA SER A 209 48.18 13.97 12.69
C SER A 209 47.71 15.07 11.74
N ALA A 210 47.86 16.33 12.17
CA ALA A 210 47.32 17.51 11.48
C ALA A 210 47.90 17.74 10.07
N ASP A 211 48.98 17.06 9.71
CA ASP A 211 49.59 17.11 8.38
C ASP A 211 48.91 16.23 7.33
N ARG A 212 48.18 15.20 7.78
CA ARG A 212 47.53 14.19 6.92
C ARG A 212 46.02 14.07 7.17
N ASP A 213 45.56 14.32 8.39
CA ASP A 213 44.20 14.04 8.84
C ASP A 213 43.41 15.33 9.04
N VAL A 214 42.09 15.23 9.00
CA VAL A 214 41.18 16.30 9.42
C VAL A 214 40.62 15.94 10.78
N THR A 215 40.92 16.76 11.78
CA THR A 215 40.49 16.52 13.17
C THR A 215 39.73 17.72 13.72
N LEU A 216 38.56 17.48 14.29
CA LEU A 216 37.76 18.47 14.99
C LEU A 216 37.82 18.17 16.50
N GLU A 217 38.09 19.19 17.31
CA GLU A 217 38.04 19.11 18.76
C GLU A 217 36.94 20.03 19.30
N ILE A 218 36.13 19.49 20.21
CA ILE A 218 35.06 20.21 20.91
C ILE A 218 35.30 20.03 22.41
N ARG A 219 35.45 21.15 23.13
CA ARG A 219 35.76 21.12 24.57
C ARG A 219 35.19 22.31 25.29
N ALA A 220 35.05 22.18 26.60
CA ALA A 220 34.78 23.33 27.46
C ALA A 220 35.97 24.31 27.47
N PRO A 221 35.74 25.62 27.64
CA PRO A 221 36.80 26.59 27.87
C PRO A 221 37.59 26.25 29.15
N LEU A 222 38.92 26.30 29.09
CA LEU A 222 39.80 26.00 30.24
C LEU A 222 39.51 26.86 31.48
N GLU A 223 38.98 28.06 31.28
CA GLU A 223 38.67 29.02 32.33
C GLU A 223 37.36 28.69 33.09
N SER A 224 36.53 27.80 32.54
CA SER A 224 35.27 27.38 33.16
C SER A 224 35.51 26.21 34.13
N LYS A 225 35.64 26.52 35.42
CA LYS A 225 35.78 25.51 36.49
C LYS A 225 34.51 24.67 36.73
N THR A 226 33.39 24.98 36.09
CA THR A 226 32.06 24.43 36.40
C THR A 226 31.37 23.73 35.23
N SER A 227 31.98 23.64 34.04
CA SER A 227 31.28 23.14 32.85
C SER A 227 32.13 22.20 31.98
N THR A 228 32.65 21.10 32.52
CA THR A 228 33.15 20.03 31.64
C THR A 228 31.97 19.42 30.88
N LEU A 229 32.18 19.07 29.61
CA LEU A 229 31.18 18.34 28.86
C LEU A 229 30.99 16.97 29.53
N SER A 230 29.79 16.69 30.00
CA SER A 230 29.52 15.45 30.74
C SER A 230 29.46 14.24 29.79
N ARG A 231 29.70 13.06 30.36
CA ARG A 231 29.52 11.79 29.64
C ARG A 231 28.08 11.65 29.13
N ASP A 232 27.11 12.10 29.91
CA ASP A 232 25.69 12.01 29.57
C ASP A 232 25.32 12.94 28.42
N ASP A 233 25.89 14.16 28.39
CA ASP A 233 25.76 15.05 27.23
C ASP A 233 26.28 14.36 25.96
N PHE A 234 27.48 13.76 26.01
CA PHE A 234 28.05 13.07 24.86
C PHE A 234 27.20 11.89 24.41
N HIS A 235 26.71 11.03 25.32
CA HIS A 235 25.78 9.95 24.99
C HIS A 235 24.48 10.46 24.36
N SER A 236 23.95 11.59 24.84
CA SER A 236 22.76 12.20 24.25
C SER A 236 22.99 12.63 22.79
N TRP A 237 24.21 13.05 22.44
CA TRP A 237 24.56 13.41 21.07
C TRP A 237 24.64 12.18 20.16
N LEU A 238 25.18 11.07 20.66
CA LEU A 238 25.25 9.79 19.93
C LEU A 238 23.87 9.18 19.65
N ALA A 239 22.86 9.48 20.48
CA ALA A 239 21.49 9.05 20.27
C ALA A 239 20.81 9.64 19.01
N MET A 240 21.47 10.58 18.32
CA MET A 240 21.01 11.14 17.05
C MET A 240 21.23 10.22 15.84
N THR A 241 21.98 9.14 16.01
CA THR A 241 22.26 8.15 14.95
C THR A 241 21.94 6.74 15.45
N PHE A 242 21.69 5.82 14.52
CA PHE A 242 21.48 4.41 14.85
C PHE A 242 22.58 3.49 14.28
N ASP A 243 23.59 4.01 13.61
CA ASP A 243 24.58 3.18 12.90
C ASP A 243 25.75 2.72 13.78
N ILE A 244 25.81 3.11 15.06
CA ILE A 244 26.90 2.78 15.99
C ILE A 244 26.67 1.42 16.68
N ARG A 245 27.46 0.43 16.29
CA ARG A 245 27.41 -0.94 16.85
C ARG A 245 27.86 -0.96 18.30
N GLY A 246 27.13 -1.72 19.12
CA GLY A 246 27.36 -1.79 20.57
C GLY A 246 26.72 -0.66 21.38
N LEU A 247 26.15 0.36 20.73
CA LEU A 247 25.48 1.48 21.40
C LEU A 247 24.06 1.73 20.88
N SER A 248 23.95 2.15 19.61
CA SER A 248 22.69 2.61 19.01
C SER A 248 22.25 1.81 17.77
N HIS A 249 22.98 0.75 17.41
CA HIS A 249 22.59 -0.18 16.35
C HIS A 249 21.37 -1.03 16.74
N PRO A 250 20.28 -1.03 15.93
CA PRO A 250 19.13 -1.87 16.18
C PRO A 250 19.48 -3.35 16.17
N SER A 251 18.87 -4.11 17.06
CA SER A 251 19.04 -5.58 17.11
C SER A 251 18.31 -6.29 15.98
N ASP A 252 17.21 -5.71 15.49
CA ASP A 252 16.37 -6.23 14.41
C ASP A 252 16.16 -5.13 13.35
N ILE A 253 16.94 -5.22 12.28
CA ILE A 253 16.92 -4.33 11.12
C ILE A 253 17.03 -5.14 9.84
N LEU A 254 16.17 -4.83 8.88
CA LEU A 254 16.27 -5.32 7.52
C LEU A 254 16.73 -4.20 6.60
N GLU A 255 17.95 -4.31 6.11
CA GLU A 255 18.50 -3.41 5.10
C GLU A 255 18.01 -3.79 3.70
N THR A 256 17.52 -2.82 2.94
CA THR A 256 17.07 -2.99 1.56
C THR A 256 17.61 -1.88 0.66
N GLU A 257 17.51 -2.09 -0.66
CA GLU A 257 17.86 -1.10 -1.67
C GLU A 257 16.99 0.17 -1.62
N ALA A 258 15.81 0.10 -1.01
CA ALA A 258 14.90 1.24 -0.87
C ALA A 258 15.10 2.01 0.45
N GLY A 259 15.81 1.44 1.41
CA GLY A 259 15.90 1.90 2.80
C GLY A 259 15.83 0.75 3.79
N ASP A 260 15.95 1.07 5.08
CA ASP A 260 15.98 0.05 6.12
C ASP A 260 14.66 0.04 6.90
N LEU A 261 14.16 -1.17 7.15
CA LEU A 261 13.03 -1.44 8.04
C LEU A 261 13.58 -1.86 9.40
N ILE A 262 13.26 -1.10 10.44
CA ILE A 262 13.73 -1.37 11.80
C ILE A 262 12.56 -1.89 12.63
N LEU A 263 12.63 -3.17 13.00
CA LEU A 263 11.61 -3.85 13.80
C LEU A 263 11.87 -3.73 15.31
N ASP A 264 13.09 -3.39 15.72
CA ASP A 264 13.49 -3.22 17.11
C ASP A 264 12.57 -2.24 17.87
N PRO A 265 11.85 -2.70 18.91
CA PRO A 265 10.91 -1.87 19.69
C PRO A 265 11.50 -0.59 20.26
N LYS A 266 12.81 -0.55 20.54
CA LYS A 266 13.48 0.66 21.06
C LYS A 266 13.43 1.82 20.07
N PHE A 267 13.24 1.52 18.79
CA PHE A 267 13.29 2.48 17.70
C PHE A 267 11.90 2.84 17.15
N HIS A 268 10.83 2.16 17.55
CA HIS A 268 9.47 2.40 17.03
C HIS A 268 9.10 3.88 17.01
N GLY A 269 8.44 4.31 15.92
CA GLY A 269 8.02 5.69 15.75
C GLY A 269 9.10 6.65 15.23
N ARG A 270 10.35 6.18 15.06
CA ARG A 270 11.46 7.03 14.63
C ARG A 270 11.72 6.91 13.14
N ILE A 271 12.03 8.05 12.53
CA ILE A 271 12.48 8.12 11.14
C ILE A 271 13.91 8.61 11.11
N TYR A 272 14.68 8.01 10.21
CA TYR A 272 16.04 8.36 9.91
C TYR A 272 16.17 8.67 8.42
N LEU A 273 17.07 9.59 8.09
CA LEU A 273 17.51 9.84 6.72
C LEU A 273 19.02 9.66 6.69
N ASN A 274 19.49 8.69 5.91
CA ASN A 274 20.87 8.27 5.86
C ASN A 274 21.45 8.14 7.28
N GLY A 275 20.90 7.27 8.13
CA GLY A 275 21.41 7.00 9.47
C GLY A 275 21.11 8.07 10.53
N MET A 276 20.67 9.27 10.13
CA MET A 276 20.48 10.41 11.02
C MET A 276 19.02 10.58 11.39
N ARG A 277 18.73 10.73 12.68
CA ARG A 277 17.36 10.87 13.18
C ARG A 277 16.75 12.20 12.72
N LEU A 278 15.55 12.13 12.15
CA LEU A 278 14.75 13.31 11.84
C LEU A 278 13.93 13.75 13.06
N PRO A 279 13.72 15.07 13.24
CA PRO A 279 12.74 15.59 14.20
C PRO A 279 11.34 15.06 13.89
N CYS A 280 10.52 14.85 14.94
CA CYS A 280 9.21 14.18 14.94
C CYS A 280 8.40 14.22 13.62
N SER A 281 7.99 13.06 13.11
CA SER A 281 7.21 12.91 11.86
C SER A 281 5.74 12.50 12.09
N GLY A 282 5.22 12.66 13.32
CA GLY A 282 3.87 12.24 13.69
C GLY A 282 3.14 13.24 14.57
N SER A 283 1.83 13.38 14.33
CA SER A 283 0.89 13.95 15.31
C SER A 283 0.58 12.90 16.37
N GLU A 284 0.15 13.29 17.59
CA GLU A 284 -0.26 12.35 18.65
C GLU A 284 -1.27 11.28 18.15
N LEU A 285 -2.06 11.61 17.12
CA LEU A 285 -3.11 10.77 16.54
C LEU A 285 -2.65 9.78 15.45
N LYS A 286 -1.49 9.98 14.82
CA LYS A 286 -0.96 9.11 13.76
C LYS A 286 0.54 8.89 13.95
N GLN A 287 0.90 7.66 14.30
CA GLN A 287 2.27 7.28 14.60
C GLN A 287 2.70 6.10 13.74
N TYR A 288 4.00 6.03 13.46
CA TYR A 288 4.62 4.84 12.91
C TYR A 288 4.69 3.74 13.96
N ARG A 289 4.39 2.51 13.52
CA ARG A 289 4.49 1.31 14.34
C ARG A 289 5.89 0.74 14.33
N PHE A 290 6.62 0.94 13.25
CA PHE A 290 8.02 0.56 13.11
C PHE A 290 8.91 1.80 12.93
N ALA A 291 10.22 1.58 12.79
CA ALA A 291 11.15 2.63 12.42
C ALA A 291 11.67 2.44 11.00
N TYR A 292 12.06 3.54 10.38
CA TYR A 292 12.47 3.57 8.97
C TYR A 292 13.72 4.40 8.81
N ASN A 293 14.66 3.91 8.01
CA ASN A 293 15.78 4.70 7.51
C ASN A 293 15.65 4.88 6.00
N PHE A 294 15.43 6.12 5.57
CA PHE A 294 15.38 6.47 4.16
C PHE A 294 16.79 6.72 3.62
N LEU A 295 17.08 6.24 2.41
CA LEU A 295 18.36 6.49 1.72
C LEU A 295 18.34 7.80 0.90
N HIS A 296 17.15 8.24 0.56
CA HIS A 296 16.90 9.43 -0.23
C HIS A 296 15.80 10.24 0.43
N GLY A 297 15.80 11.54 0.20
CA GLY A 297 14.77 12.43 0.74
C GLY A 297 15.22 13.87 0.67
N LYS A 298 14.28 14.77 0.40
CA LYS A 298 14.53 16.21 0.50
C LYS A 298 14.09 16.67 1.87
N VAL A 299 15.04 17.21 2.61
CA VAL A 299 14.76 17.90 3.86
C VAL A 299 14.95 19.39 3.66
N ASN A 300 14.15 20.19 4.38
CA ASN A 300 14.36 21.64 4.41
C ASN A 300 15.70 21.98 5.11
N ARG A 301 16.06 23.27 5.13
CA ARG A 301 17.31 23.75 5.75
C ARG A 301 17.46 23.28 7.20
N ASP A 302 16.37 23.24 7.94
CA ASP A 302 16.34 22.86 9.36
C ASP A 302 16.22 21.34 9.57
N ARG A 303 16.20 20.59 8.46
CA ARG A 303 16.09 19.13 8.38
C ARG A 303 14.85 18.56 9.08
N GLN A 304 13.80 19.36 9.20
CA GLN A 304 12.64 19.04 10.03
C GLN A 304 11.65 18.09 9.36
N ILE A 305 11.51 18.09 8.03
CA ILE A 305 10.42 17.36 7.36
C ILE A 305 10.81 16.91 5.95
N LEU A 306 10.40 15.70 5.57
CA LEU A 306 10.16 15.32 4.17
C LEU A 306 8.94 16.11 3.70
N VAL A 307 9.18 17.15 2.90
CA VAL A 307 8.21 18.23 2.61
C VAL A 307 6.86 17.72 2.10
N ASP A 308 6.82 16.52 1.53
CA ASP A 308 5.63 15.86 1.01
C ASP A 308 5.32 14.55 1.75
N ARG A 309 4.10 14.47 2.32
CA ARG A 309 3.56 13.28 3.00
C ARG A 309 3.38 12.11 2.06
N ASP A 310 3.05 12.37 0.81
CA ASP A 310 2.91 11.34 -0.20
C ASP A 310 4.27 10.78 -0.61
N GLU A 311 5.32 11.61 -0.64
CA GLU A 311 6.70 11.15 -0.84
C GLU A 311 7.15 10.25 0.32
N GLU A 312 6.86 10.64 1.56
CA GLU A 312 7.13 9.86 2.77
C GLU A 312 6.42 8.49 2.74
N ALA A 313 5.10 8.49 2.51
CA ALA A 313 4.30 7.27 2.40
C ALA A 313 4.78 6.36 1.26
N ASN A 314 5.16 6.94 0.12
CA ASN A 314 5.71 6.21 -1.01
C ASN A 314 7.07 5.56 -0.69
N MET A 315 7.94 6.24 0.07
CA MET A 315 9.21 5.65 0.51
C MET A 315 9.00 4.50 1.49
N VAL A 316 8.11 4.67 2.47
CA VAL A 316 7.74 3.62 3.43
C VAL A 316 7.19 2.40 2.71
N ARG A 317 6.29 2.59 1.74
CA ARG A 317 5.80 1.51 0.88
C ARG A 317 6.96 0.79 0.20
N ARG A 318 7.87 1.51 -0.47
CA ARG A 318 8.98 0.89 -1.20
C ARG A 318 9.85 0.03 -0.30
N ILE A 319 10.09 0.46 0.94
CA ILE A 319 10.80 -0.33 1.96
C ILE A 319 10.04 -1.62 2.27
N TRP A 320 8.73 -1.55 2.52
CA TRP A 320 7.91 -2.74 2.78
C TRP A 320 7.87 -3.72 1.61
N GLU A 321 7.75 -3.22 0.38
CA GLU A 321 7.76 -4.08 -0.81
C GLU A 321 9.12 -4.73 -1.04
N ALA A 322 10.22 -3.99 -0.81
CA ALA A 322 11.56 -4.56 -0.84
C ALA A 322 11.73 -5.63 0.25
N ALA A 323 11.22 -5.39 1.46
CA ALA A 323 11.25 -6.34 2.56
C ALA A 323 10.48 -7.64 2.22
N ILE A 324 9.27 -7.50 1.68
CA ILE A 324 8.44 -8.64 1.24
C ILE A 324 9.10 -9.38 0.08
N ARG A 325 9.74 -8.68 -0.86
CA ARG A 325 10.46 -9.30 -1.98
C ARG A 325 11.66 -10.11 -1.50
N LYS A 326 12.41 -9.59 -0.53
CA LYS A 326 13.63 -10.20 0.01
C LYS A 326 13.32 -11.40 0.93
N HIS A 327 12.34 -11.26 1.83
CA HIS A 327 12.00 -12.28 2.83
C HIS A 327 10.48 -12.44 3.03
N ARG A 328 9.78 -12.82 1.95
CA ARG A 328 8.31 -12.90 1.90
C ARG A 328 7.64 -13.57 3.10
N VAL A 329 8.13 -14.73 3.53
CA VAL A 329 7.51 -15.53 4.60
C VAL A 329 7.53 -14.80 5.94
N ALA A 330 8.57 -14.01 6.20
CA ALA A 330 8.71 -13.27 7.46
C ALA A 330 7.93 -11.95 7.46
N PHE A 331 7.98 -11.18 6.36
CA PHE A 331 7.48 -9.80 6.36
C PHE A 331 6.05 -9.64 5.83
N LEU A 332 5.57 -10.52 4.95
CA LEU A 332 4.19 -10.43 4.44
C LEU A 332 3.14 -10.53 5.58
N PRO A 333 3.24 -11.47 6.53
CA PRO A 333 2.29 -11.53 7.65
C PRO A 333 2.28 -10.25 8.50
N ILE A 334 3.46 -9.65 8.74
CA ILE A 334 3.60 -8.42 9.53
C ILE A 334 2.90 -7.25 8.81
N TYR A 335 3.13 -7.11 7.51
CA TYR A 335 2.51 -6.04 6.73
C TYR A 335 0.99 -6.20 6.58
N VAL A 336 0.51 -7.44 6.38
CA VAL A 336 -0.94 -7.72 6.37
C VAL A 336 -1.57 -7.40 7.73
N ASN A 337 -0.88 -7.71 8.83
CA ASN A 337 -1.32 -7.34 10.18
C ASN A 337 -1.41 -5.82 10.37
N LEU A 338 -0.47 -5.03 9.83
CA LEU A 338 -0.57 -3.57 9.82
C LEU A 338 -1.82 -3.08 9.09
N LEU A 339 -2.05 -3.58 7.87
CA LEU A 339 -3.20 -3.19 7.05
C LEU A 339 -4.54 -3.56 7.70
N ARG A 340 -4.60 -4.71 8.39
CA ARG A 340 -5.82 -5.22 9.02
C ARG A 340 -6.08 -4.59 10.40
N ASN A 341 -5.08 -4.51 11.26
CA ASN A 341 -5.26 -4.18 12.68
C ASN A 341 -4.84 -2.75 13.03
N PHE A 342 -4.08 -2.09 12.16
CA PHE A 342 -3.60 -0.73 12.36
C PHE A 342 -3.83 0.16 11.11
N PRO A 343 -5.06 0.25 10.57
CA PRO A 343 -5.34 0.93 9.30
C PRO A 343 -5.10 2.46 9.33
N LYS A 344 -4.91 3.05 10.51
CA LYS A 344 -4.59 4.48 10.71
C LYS A 344 -3.09 4.74 10.92
N ALA A 345 -2.26 3.69 10.99
CA ALA A 345 -0.83 3.82 11.19
C ALA A 345 -0.16 4.43 9.95
N LEU A 346 0.90 5.20 10.17
CA LEU A 346 1.64 5.84 9.08
C LEU A 346 2.36 4.83 8.17
N ASP A 347 2.64 3.63 8.69
CA ASP A 347 3.26 2.51 7.98
C ASP A 347 2.47 2.06 6.73
N VAL A 348 1.16 2.32 6.72
CA VAL A 348 0.23 1.93 5.66
C VAL A 348 -0.54 3.13 5.09
N GLU A 349 -0.09 4.35 5.38
CA GLU A 349 -0.70 5.57 4.83
C GLU A 349 -0.63 5.54 3.29
N SER A 350 -1.73 5.92 2.65
CA SER A 350 -1.86 5.93 1.19
C SER A 350 -1.52 4.60 0.48
N ALA A 351 -1.51 3.47 1.20
CA ALA A 351 -1.14 2.16 0.65
C ALA A 351 -2.02 1.75 -0.54
N ALA A 352 -3.32 2.08 -0.52
CA ALA A 352 -4.23 1.81 -1.64
C ALA A 352 -3.81 2.50 -2.96
N HIS A 353 -3.21 3.70 -2.86
CA HIS A 353 -2.76 4.48 -4.01
C HIS A 353 -1.40 4.01 -4.53
N PHE A 354 -0.46 3.72 -3.63
CA PHE A 354 0.93 3.49 -4.01
C PHE A 354 1.32 2.01 -4.20
N LEU A 355 0.67 1.05 -3.52
CA LEU A 355 1.07 -0.36 -3.59
C LEU A 355 1.02 -0.92 -5.01
N GLU A 356 2.06 -1.64 -5.39
CA GLU A 356 2.15 -2.23 -6.72
C GLU A 356 1.22 -3.43 -6.86
N PRO A 357 0.63 -3.66 -8.05
CA PRO A 357 -0.27 -4.79 -8.28
C PRO A 357 0.28 -6.14 -7.84
N PRO A 358 1.58 -6.50 -8.06
CA PRO A 358 2.13 -7.76 -7.57
C PRO A 358 2.00 -7.91 -6.05
N THR A 359 2.34 -6.89 -5.27
CA THR A 359 2.24 -6.90 -3.80
C THR A 359 0.80 -7.07 -3.34
N LYS A 360 -0.15 -6.35 -3.96
CA LYS A 360 -1.58 -6.49 -3.70
C LYS A 360 -2.07 -7.92 -3.93
N HIS A 361 -1.63 -8.57 -5.01
CA HIS A 361 -1.93 -9.98 -5.27
C HIS A 361 -1.33 -10.93 -4.21
N LEU A 362 -0.13 -10.64 -3.69
CA LEU A 362 0.46 -11.43 -2.60
C LEU A 362 -0.34 -11.31 -1.30
N ILE A 363 -0.79 -10.09 -0.97
CA ILE A 363 -1.66 -9.82 0.18
C ILE A 363 -2.96 -10.60 0.01
N TRP A 364 -3.61 -10.50 -1.16
CA TRP A 364 -4.84 -11.24 -1.41
C TRP A 364 -4.67 -12.75 -1.30
N LYS A 365 -3.60 -13.31 -1.89
CA LYS A 365 -3.30 -14.74 -1.79
C LYS A 365 -3.06 -15.18 -0.35
N TYR A 366 -2.40 -14.34 0.46
CA TYR A 366 -2.19 -14.61 1.88
C TYR A 366 -3.53 -14.67 2.64
N LEU A 367 -4.40 -13.68 2.41
CA LEU A 367 -5.74 -13.64 3.00
C LEU A 367 -6.57 -14.87 2.61
N LEU A 368 -6.58 -15.25 1.33
CA LEU A 368 -7.26 -16.47 0.88
C LEU A 368 -6.72 -17.74 1.57
N GLY A 369 -5.41 -17.81 1.78
CA GLY A 369 -4.78 -18.91 2.51
C GLY A 369 -5.23 -18.98 3.98
N GLU A 370 -5.36 -17.84 4.66
CA GLU A 370 -5.89 -17.77 6.04
C GLU A 370 -7.40 -18.06 6.12
N ALA A 371 -8.14 -17.68 5.09
CA ALA A 371 -9.58 -17.84 5.03
C ALA A 371 -10.02 -19.29 4.80
N GLY A 372 -9.24 -20.07 4.05
CA GLY A 372 -9.64 -21.41 3.62
C GLY A 372 -10.97 -21.40 2.86
N ASP A 373 -11.71 -22.51 2.96
CA ASP A 373 -13.03 -22.65 2.34
C ASP A 373 -14.18 -22.20 3.25
N ASP A 374 -13.92 -21.97 4.53
CA ASP A 374 -14.92 -21.70 5.56
C ASP A 374 -15.19 -20.21 5.78
N LYS A 375 -14.25 -19.30 5.45
CA LYS A 375 -14.41 -17.86 5.71
C LYS A 375 -14.68 -17.06 4.44
N PHE A 376 -15.31 -15.89 4.62
CA PHE A 376 -15.55 -14.90 3.57
C PHE A 376 -15.26 -13.50 4.10
N TYR A 377 -14.41 -12.75 3.39
CA TYR A 377 -14.08 -11.38 3.76
C TYR A 377 -15.12 -10.39 3.23
N TYR A 378 -15.55 -9.44 4.07
CA TYR A 378 -16.48 -8.38 3.68
C TYR A 378 -16.03 -7.01 4.19
N ASN A 379 -16.55 -5.94 3.57
CA ASN A 379 -16.17 -4.57 3.87
C ASN A 379 -16.78 -4.06 5.19
N GLU A 380 -16.00 -3.31 5.96
CA GLU A 380 -16.45 -2.58 7.13
C GLU A 380 -17.42 -1.42 6.79
N THR A 381 -17.31 -0.80 5.62
CA THR A 381 -18.12 0.38 5.30
C THR A 381 -19.54 0.01 4.87
N SER A 382 -20.38 -0.21 5.86
CA SER A 382 -21.82 -0.09 5.76
C SER A 382 -22.22 1.07 6.65
N SER A 383 -22.29 2.29 6.11
CA SER A 383 -22.77 3.47 6.86
C SER A 383 -24.24 3.34 7.32
N ALA A 384 -24.91 2.23 7.02
CA ALA A 384 -26.14 1.78 7.62
C ALA A 384 -25.94 0.37 8.21
N GLU A 385 -26.24 0.19 9.51
CA GLU A 385 -26.25 -1.13 10.18
C GLU A 385 -27.10 -2.17 9.42
N LEU A 386 -28.13 -1.70 8.71
CA LEU A 386 -29.01 -2.52 7.88
C LEU A 386 -28.27 -3.22 6.72
N THR A 387 -27.31 -2.58 6.08
CA THR A 387 -26.56 -3.19 4.96
C THR A 387 -25.46 -4.13 5.44
N GLU A 388 -24.90 -3.90 6.63
CA GLU A 388 -23.96 -4.86 7.26
C GLU A 388 -24.67 -6.15 7.64
N ASN A 389 -25.83 -6.04 8.31
CA ASN A 389 -26.63 -7.21 8.71
C ASN A 389 -27.10 -8.03 7.49
N GLN A 390 -27.47 -7.37 6.38
CA GLN A 390 -27.81 -8.06 5.14
C GLN A 390 -26.62 -8.80 4.52
N SER A 391 -25.43 -8.20 4.56
CA SER A 391 -24.19 -8.83 4.06
C SER A 391 -23.83 -10.05 4.90
N ILE A 392 -23.90 -9.92 6.24
CA ILE A 392 -23.64 -11.01 7.18
C ILE A 392 -24.63 -12.17 6.97
N ALA A 393 -25.92 -11.88 6.91
CA ALA A 393 -26.96 -12.89 6.67
C ALA A 393 -26.74 -13.61 5.34
N THR A 394 -26.41 -12.85 4.28
CA THR A 394 -26.09 -13.43 2.97
C THR A 394 -24.89 -14.38 3.04
N ILE A 395 -23.82 -13.99 3.74
CA ILE A 395 -22.62 -14.82 3.86
C ILE A 395 -22.90 -16.11 4.65
N GLN A 396 -23.66 -16.01 5.75
CA GLN A 396 -23.94 -17.15 6.63
C GLN A 396 -25.01 -18.09 6.07
N GLU A 397 -26.14 -17.55 5.64
CA GLU A 397 -27.32 -18.32 5.24
C GLU A 397 -27.24 -18.78 3.78
N ILE A 398 -26.66 -17.98 2.88
CA ILE A 398 -26.60 -18.29 1.45
C ILE A 398 -25.24 -18.87 1.08
N LEU A 399 -24.14 -18.18 1.41
CA LEU A 399 -22.80 -18.65 1.04
C LEU A 399 -22.27 -19.77 1.95
N GLU A 400 -22.93 -20.01 3.09
CA GLU A 400 -22.56 -21.02 4.10
C GLU A 400 -21.11 -20.82 4.61
N LYS A 401 -20.69 -19.56 4.76
CA LYS A 401 -19.34 -19.18 5.21
C LYS A 401 -19.38 -18.32 6.48
N GLN A 402 -18.26 -18.25 7.18
CA GLN A 402 -18.04 -17.36 8.31
C GLN A 402 -17.64 -15.95 7.81
N PRO A 403 -18.39 -14.90 8.18
CA PRO A 403 -18.08 -13.54 7.78
C PRO A 403 -16.87 -13.00 8.57
N ILE A 404 -15.87 -12.49 7.87
CA ILE A 404 -14.69 -11.83 8.45
C ILE A 404 -14.63 -10.39 7.96
N LYS A 405 -14.69 -9.45 8.89
CA LYS A 405 -14.66 -8.02 8.62
C LYS A 405 -13.26 -7.57 8.21
N LEU A 406 -13.16 -6.78 7.13
CA LEU A 406 -11.93 -6.08 6.73
C LEU A 406 -12.08 -4.56 6.86
N PRO A 407 -11.03 -3.84 7.29
CA PRO A 407 -11.04 -2.38 7.29
C PRO A 407 -11.22 -1.82 5.87
N GLU A 408 -11.89 -0.66 5.78
CA GLU A 408 -12.16 0.03 4.50
C GLU A 408 -10.89 0.27 3.67
N SER A 409 -9.79 0.66 4.31
CA SER A 409 -8.52 0.92 3.62
C SER A 409 -7.96 -0.33 2.93
N LEU A 410 -8.03 -1.49 3.60
CA LEU A 410 -7.62 -2.78 3.06
C LEU A 410 -8.60 -3.27 1.99
N TRP A 411 -9.91 -3.09 2.20
CA TRP A 411 -10.93 -3.42 1.21
C TRP A 411 -10.72 -2.66 -0.10
N THR A 412 -10.60 -1.32 -0.03
CA THR A 412 -10.39 -0.46 -1.20
C THR A 412 -9.06 -0.74 -1.90
N LEU A 413 -7.99 -1.03 -1.14
CA LEU A 413 -6.71 -1.49 -1.69
C LEU A 413 -6.89 -2.75 -2.55
N LEU A 414 -7.61 -3.75 -2.06
CA LEU A 414 -7.83 -5.01 -2.77
C LEU A 414 -8.78 -4.85 -3.96
N ARG A 415 -9.79 -3.97 -3.88
CA ARG A 415 -10.75 -3.73 -4.97
C ARG A 415 -10.10 -3.14 -6.23
N SER A 416 -8.96 -2.47 -6.11
CA SER A 416 -8.29 -1.83 -7.26
C SER A 416 -7.69 -2.84 -8.24
N ASP A 417 -7.06 -3.90 -7.75
CA ASP A 417 -6.24 -4.81 -8.56
C ASP A 417 -6.47 -6.31 -8.28
N SER A 418 -7.25 -6.66 -7.25
CA SER A 418 -7.51 -8.07 -6.86
C SER A 418 -8.97 -8.47 -7.11
N PRO A 419 -9.26 -9.77 -7.32
CA PRO A 419 -10.61 -10.25 -7.60
C PRO A 419 -11.50 -10.34 -6.34
N ILE A 420 -11.26 -9.51 -5.32
CA ILE A 420 -12.10 -9.52 -4.11
C ILE A 420 -13.53 -9.15 -4.51
N ARG A 421 -14.50 -9.97 -4.10
CA ARG A 421 -15.92 -9.83 -4.48
C ARG A 421 -16.76 -9.45 -3.28
N THR A 422 -17.82 -8.66 -3.51
CA THR A 422 -18.90 -8.53 -2.53
C THR A 422 -19.69 -9.85 -2.42
N PRO A 423 -20.48 -10.05 -1.35
CA PRO A 423 -21.35 -11.23 -1.25
C PRO A 423 -22.31 -11.38 -2.46
N GLU A 424 -22.79 -10.29 -3.02
CA GLU A 424 -23.65 -10.29 -4.21
C GLU A 424 -22.87 -10.67 -5.47
N GLU A 425 -21.67 -10.11 -5.66
CA GLU A 425 -20.78 -10.44 -6.79
C GLU A 425 -20.37 -11.92 -6.75
N GLU A 426 -20.10 -12.46 -5.55
CA GLU A 426 -19.78 -13.87 -5.37
C GLU A 426 -20.98 -14.77 -5.71
N GLN A 427 -22.19 -14.40 -5.28
CA GLN A 427 -23.42 -15.11 -5.67
C GLN A 427 -23.64 -15.10 -7.20
N ILE A 428 -23.34 -13.98 -7.87
CA ILE A 428 -23.42 -13.88 -9.33
C ILE A 428 -22.43 -14.86 -9.96
N GLU A 429 -21.20 -14.94 -9.44
CA GLU A 429 -20.18 -15.84 -9.98
C GLU A 429 -20.54 -17.32 -9.75
N TYR A 430 -21.05 -17.69 -8.56
CA TYR A 430 -21.59 -19.03 -8.32
C TYR A 430 -22.72 -19.37 -9.28
N PHE A 431 -23.69 -18.47 -9.46
CA PHE A 431 -24.83 -18.70 -10.35
C PHE A 431 -24.40 -18.79 -11.82
N LYS A 432 -23.45 -17.96 -12.24
CA LYS A 432 -22.87 -17.96 -13.58
C LYS A 432 -22.13 -19.26 -13.88
N ASN A 433 -21.44 -19.85 -12.91
CA ASN A 433 -20.69 -21.09 -13.07
C ASN A 433 -21.47 -22.34 -12.61
N ALA A 434 -22.73 -22.17 -12.17
CA ALA A 434 -23.57 -23.26 -11.72
C ALA A 434 -23.82 -24.31 -12.81
N GLU A 435 -23.89 -25.57 -12.37
CA GLU A 435 -24.17 -26.74 -13.18
C GLU A 435 -25.51 -26.59 -13.91
N VAL A 436 -25.51 -26.88 -15.21
CA VAL A 436 -26.71 -26.87 -16.04
C VAL A 436 -27.48 -28.17 -15.83
N CYS A 437 -28.76 -28.06 -15.50
CA CYS A 437 -29.68 -29.16 -15.30
C CYS A 437 -30.52 -29.40 -16.57
N SER A 438 -30.80 -30.67 -16.85
CA SER A 438 -31.85 -31.04 -17.82
C SER A 438 -33.24 -30.67 -17.29
N ILE A 439 -34.16 -30.36 -18.20
CA ILE A 439 -35.57 -30.14 -17.84
C ILE A 439 -36.15 -31.47 -17.34
N PRO A 440 -36.78 -31.53 -16.15
CA PRO A 440 -37.44 -32.73 -15.67
C PRO A 440 -38.51 -33.24 -16.64
N GLU A 441 -38.66 -34.56 -16.73
CA GLU A 441 -39.61 -35.23 -17.63
C GLU A 441 -41.07 -35.11 -17.18
N THR A 442 -41.33 -34.38 -16.10
CA THR A 442 -42.67 -34.20 -15.55
C THR A 442 -43.52 -33.30 -16.46
N SER A 443 -44.83 -33.57 -16.50
CA SER A 443 -45.78 -32.77 -17.27
C SER A 443 -45.80 -31.31 -16.81
N TYR A 444 -45.64 -31.07 -15.50
CA TYR A 444 -45.52 -29.73 -14.91
C TYR A 444 -44.30 -28.98 -15.45
N ALA A 445 -43.09 -29.54 -15.29
CA ALA A 445 -41.85 -28.89 -15.71
C ALA A 445 -41.85 -28.54 -17.20
N ARG A 446 -42.30 -29.47 -18.04
CA ARG A 446 -42.40 -29.26 -19.49
C ARG A 446 -43.40 -28.17 -19.86
N THR A 447 -44.53 -28.11 -19.17
CA THR A 447 -45.57 -27.10 -19.44
C THR A 447 -45.12 -25.72 -18.98
N VAL A 448 -44.53 -25.60 -17.78
CA VAL A 448 -43.92 -24.36 -17.27
C VAL A 448 -42.82 -23.86 -18.19
N HIS A 449 -41.90 -24.74 -18.61
CA HIS A 449 -40.84 -24.39 -19.56
C HIS A 449 -41.41 -23.85 -20.89
N ARG A 450 -42.36 -24.57 -21.51
CA ARG A 450 -42.99 -24.15 -22.77
C ARG A 450 -43.70 -22.80 -22.63
N ALA A 451 -44.50 -22.62 -21.58
CA ALA A 451 -45.19 -21.37 -21.31
C ALA A 451 -44.21 -20.22 -21.09
N PHE A 452 -43.14 -20.45 -20.31
CA PHE A 452 -42.09 -19.47 -20.08
C PHE A 452 -41.36 -19.08 -21.37
N MET A 453 -40.93 -20.06 -22.19
CA MET A 453 -40.29 -19.80 -23.49
C MET A 453 -41.20 -19.02 -24.45
N ALA A 454 -42.49 -19.35 -24.50
CA ALA A 454 -43.46 -18.58 -25.28
C ALA A 454 -43.56 -17.14 -24.79
N CYS A 455 -43.59 -16.92 -23.48
CA CYS A 455 -43.63 -15.57 -22.89
C CYS A 455 -42.36 -14.78 -23.19
N VAL A 456 -41.17 -15.38 -23.03
CA VAL A 456 -39.88 -14.78 -23.39
C VAL A 456 -39.84 -14.40 -24.87
N THR A 457 -40.36 -15.25 -25.75
CA THR A 457 -40.43 -14.97 -27.19
C THR A 457 -41.31 -13.75 -27.49
N VAL A 458 -42.45 -13.62 -26.81
CA VAL A 458 -43.33 -12.44 -26.91
C VAL A 458 -42.65 -11.19 -26.36
N LEU A 459 -41.96 -11.30 -25.22
CA LEU A 459 -41.22 -10.20 -24.59
C LEU A 459 -40.09 -9.66 -25.47
N LEU A 460 -39.34 -10.56 -26.10
CA LEU A 460 -38.20 -10.21 -26.95
C LEU A 460 -38.59 -9.96 -28.41
N GLN A 461 -39.89 -9.87 -28.71
CA GLN A 461 -40.41 -9.60 -30.06
C GLN A 461 -39.85 -10.56 -31.12
N GLY A 462 -39.72 -11.85 -30.77
CA GLY A 462 -39.23 -12.90 -31.67
C GLY A 462 -37.71 -13.06 -31.73
N ARG A 463 -36.91 -12.29 -30.96
CA ARG A 463 -35.47 -12.56 -30.84
C ARG A 463 -35.25 -13.85 -30.05
N THR A 464 -34.38 -14.71 -30.56
CA THR A 464 -34.04 -15.99 -29.93
C THR A 464 -32.96 -15.82 -28.88
N ILE A 465 -33.20 -16.40 -27.70
CA ILE A 465 -32.21 -16.58 -26.64
C ILE A 465 -32.21 -18.03 -26.22
N GLU A 466 -31.08 -18.50 -25.72
CA GLU A 466 -30.97 -19.81 -25.10
C GLU A 466 -31.36 -19.69 -23.62
N VAL A 467 -32.22 -20.59 -23.13
CA VAL A 467 -32.59 -20.66 -21.71
C VAL A 467 -31.97 -21.92 -21.11
N GLN A 468 -31.11 -21.75 -20.12
CA GLN A 468 -30.48 -22.83 -19.38
C GLN A 468 -31.00 -22.85 -17.94
N TYR A 469 -31.37 -24.02 -17.45
CA TYR A 469 -31.74 -24.18 -16.05
C TYR A 469 -30.51 -24.59 -15.25
N VAL A 470 -30.26 -23.94 -14.11
CA VAL A 470 -29.05 -24.18 -13.31
C VAL A 470 -29.38 -24.49 -11.87
N ARG A 471 -28.51 -25.30 -11.25
CA ARG A 471 -28.60 -25.62 -9.83
C ARG A 471 -28.06 -24.45 -8.99
N ALA A 472 -28.94 -23.56 -8.57
CA ALA A 472 -28.63 -22.36 -7.77
C ALA A 472 -28.32 -22.69 -6.29
N LYS A 473 -27.45 -23.66 -6.02
CA LYS A 473 -26.94 -23.87 -4.66
C LYS A 473 -26.09 -22.65 -4.27
N ARG A 474 -26.32 -22.10 -3.07
CA ARG A 474 -25.60 -20.92 -2.53
C ARG A 474 -25.77 -19.62 -3.31
N SER A 475 -26.95 -19.40 -3.89
CA SER A 475 -27.28 -18.13 -4.56
C SER A 475 -28.77 -17.81 -4.40
N ALA A 476 -29.10 -16.60 -3.97
CA ALA A 476 -30.48 -16.10 -3.97
C ALA A 476 -30.95 -15.68 -5.37
N ILE A 477 -30.05 -15.66 -6.35
CA ILE A 477 -30.33 -15.22 -7.72
C ILE A 477 -31.27 -16.22 -8.39
N GLN A 478 -32.39 -15.72 -8.92
CA GLN A 478 -33.40 -16.54 -9.60
C GLN A 478 -33.16 -16.63 -11.10
N ALA A 479 -32.63 -15.56 -11.71
CA ALA A 479 -32.32 -15.51 -13.13
C ALA A 479 -31.14 -14.56 -13.41
N LEU A 480 -30.30 -14.92 -14.38
CA LEU A 480 -29.14 -14.12 -14.82
C LEU A 480 -29.01 -14.20 -16.33
N TYR A 481 -28.97 -13.04 -17.01
CA TYR A 481 -28.82 -12.98 -18.46
C TYR A 481 -27.39 -12.59 -18.86
N ASN A 482 -26.78 -13.37 -19.74
CA ASN A 482 -25.50 -13.07 -20.38
C ASN A 482 -25.76 -12.56 -21.80
N SER A 483 -25.62 -11.25 -22.01
CA SER A 483 -25.87 -10.59 -23.29
C SER A 483 -24.90 -11.02 -24.39
N HIS A 484 -23.63 -11.30 -24.06
CA HIS A 484 -22.62 -11.72 -25.04
C HIS A 484 -22.92 -13.11 -25.62
N ARG A 485 -23.36 -14.05 -24.79
CA ARG A 485 -23.71 -15.41 -25.21
C ARG A 485 -25.19 -15.57 -25.59
N ARG A 486 -26.03 -14.57 -25.30
CA ARG A 486 -27.50 -14.63 -25.42
C ARG A 486 -28.11 -15.80 -24.65
N VAL A 487 -27.54 -16.08 -23.48
CA VAL A 487 -27.98 -17.18 -22.59
C VAL A 487 -28.64 -16.58 -21.36
N LEU A 488 -29.87 -16.99 -21.06
CA LEU A 488 -30.57 -16.74 -19.81
C LEU A 488 -30.46 -17.97 -18.92
N LYS A 489 -29.73 -17.85 -17.80
CA LYS A 489 -29.70 -18.88 -16.76
C LYS A 489 -30.84 -18.65 -15.77
N VAL A 490 -31.59 -19.69 -15.45
CA VAL A 490 -32.75 -19.66 -14.53
C VAL A 490 -32.57 -20.74 -13.47
N ALA A 491 -32.89 -20.45 -12.22
CA ALA A 491 -32.80 -21.44 -11.15
C ALA A 491 -33.72 -22.64 -11.45
N HIS A 492 -33.17 -23.86 -11.40
CA HIS A 492 -33.90 -25.10 -11.72
C HIS A 492 -35.11 -25.34 -10.82
N GLN A 493 -35.12 -24.78 -9.60
CA GLN A 493 -36.24 -24.92 -8.64
C GLN A 493 -37.60 -24.47 -9.18
N TRP A 494 -37.62 -23.59 -10.19
CA TRP A 494 -38.84 -23.13 -10.85
C TRP A 494 -39.52 -24.21 -11.71
N LEU A 495 -38.82 -25.30 -12.05
CA LEU A 495 -39.38 -26.43 -12.78
C LEU A 495 -39.93 -27.53 -11.85
N ASP A 496 -39.64 -27.45 -10.56
CA ASP A 496 -40.18 -28.37 -9.56
C ASP A 496 -41.42 -27.74 -8.89
N PHE A 497 -42.49 -28.52 -8.71
CA PHE A 497 -43.74 -28.00 -8.15
C PHE A 497 -43.55 -27.55 -6.69
N ALA A 498 -42.86 -28.34 -5.87
CA ALA A 498 -42.62 -27.99 -4.47
C ALA A 498 -41.64 -26.79 -4.35
N GLY A 499 -40.57 -26.80 -5.15
CA GLY A 499 -39.58 -25.72 -5.21
C GLY A 499 -40.16 -24.38 -5.69
N SER A 500 -41.02 -24.38 -6.71
CA SER A 500 -41.63 -23.16 -7.27
C SER A 500 -42.71 -22.56 -6.36
N HIS A 501 -43.37 -23.39 -5.54
CA HIS A 501 -44.45 -22.99 -4.63
C HIS A 501 -44.01 -22.75 -3.18
N GLY A 502 -42.76 -23.06 -2.82
CA GLY A 502 -42.19 -22.70 -1.52
C GLY A 502 -42.16 -21.19 -1.25
N PRO A 503 -41.65 -20.35 -2.19
CA PRO A 503 -41.53 -18.91 -1.99
C PRO A 503 -42.77 -18.09 -2.43
N VAL A 504 -43.77 -18.71 -3.06
CA VAL A 504 -44.91 -18.01 -3.69
C VAL A 504 -46.25 -18.54 -3.18
N LEU A 505 -47.13 -17.63 -2.73
CA LEU A 505 -48.50 -17.96 -2.32
C LEU A 505 -49.34 -18.42 -3.52
N CYS A 506 -49.62 -19.72 -3.59
CA CYS A 506 -50.50 -20.28 -4.60
C CYS A 506 -51.91 -20.54 -4.04
N ARG A 507 -52.92 -20.05 -4.77
CA ARG A 507 -54.35 -20.18 -4.43
C ARG A 507 -54.82 -21.64 -4.39
N GLU A 508 -54.20 -22.53 -5.17
CA GLU A 508 -54.56 -23.95 -5.22
C GLU A 508 -54.08 -24.71 -3.96
N THR A 509 -52.93 -24.35 -3.40
CA THR A 509 -52.45 -24.84 -2.09
C THR A 509 -53.28 -24.32 -0.92
N LEU A 510 -53.80 -23.08 -0.99
CA LEU A 510 -54.63 -22.46 0.05
C LEU A 510 -56.00 -23.15 0.21
N SER A 511 -56.59 -23.64 -0.87
CA SER A 511 -57.85 -24.42 -0.82
C SER A 511 -57.73 -25.77 -0.11
N SER A 512 -56.51 -26.27 0.14
CA SER A 512 -56.30 -27.51 0.92
C SER A 512 -56.20 -27.30 2.43
N LYS A 513 -55.86 -26.07 2.89
CA LYS A 513 -55.58 -25.78 4.31
C LYS A 513 -56.73 -25.15 5.09
N VAL A 514 -57.73 -24.57 4.43
CA VAL A 514 -58.92 -24.03 5.09
C VAL A 514 -60.00 -25.12 5.05
N GLY A 515 -60.24 -25.76 6.19
CA GLY A 515 -61.23 -26.82 6.31
C GLY A 515 -62.60 -26.39 5.77
N GLY A 516 -63.13 -27.19 4.84
CA GLY A 516 -64.47 -27.03 4.30
C GLY A 516 -64.51 -27.20 2.78
N GLN A 517 -64.83 -28.42 2.34
CA GLN A 517 -65.16 -28.79 0.96
C GLN A 517 -64.04 -28.60 -0.07
N SER A 518 -63.17 -29.62 -0.13
CA SER A 518 -62.55 -30.02 -1.39
C SER A 518 -63.66 -30.25 -2.44
N PHE A 519 -63.68 -29.47 -3.51
CA PHE A 519 -64.45 -29.76 -4.74
C PHE A 519 -63.82 -30.91 -5.56
N PHE A 520 -62.85 -31.65 -5.00
CA PHE A 520 -62.13 -32.72 -5.67
C PHE A 520 -62.50 -34.09 -5.07
N CYS A 521 -62.84 -35.04 -5.94
CA CYS A 521 -63.12 -36.43 -5.60
C CYS A 521 -61.92 -37.09 -4.91
N ASN A 522 -62.20 -37.85 -3.85
CA ASN A 522 -61.31 -38.36 -2.81
C ASN A 522 -60.27 -39.44 -3.21
N HIS A 523 -59.65 -39.44 -4.40
CA HIS A 523 -58.78 -40.58 -4.77
C HIS A 523 -57.44 -40.35 -5.48
N VAL A 524 -56.92 -39.12 -5.60
CA VAL A 524 -55.56 -38.94 -6.17
C VAL A 524 -54.81 -37.82 -5.47
N ASP A 525 -53.55 -38.08 -5.12
CA ASP A 525 -52.62 -37.09 -4.57
C ASP A 525 -52.57 -35.86 -5.49
N PHE A 526 -52.98 -34.69 -4.97
CA PHE A 526 -53.15 -33.46 -5.75
C PHE A 526 -51.88 -33.06 -6.52
N ARG A 527 -50.71 -33.48 -6.02
CA ARG A 527 -49.38 -33.18 -6.60
C ARG A 527 -49.15 -33.79 -7.98
N ASP A 528 -49.79 -34.91 -8.31
CA ASP A 528 -49.53 -35.62 -9.57
C ASP A 528 -50.38 -35.13 -10.75
N ASN A 529 -51.41 -34.32 -10.48
CA ASN A 529 -52.37 -33.88 -11.51
C ASN A 529 -52.23 -32.39 -11.90
N VAL A 530 -51.37 -31.62 -11.21
CA VAL A 530 -51.15 -30.21 -11.55
C VAL A 530 -50.18 -30.10 -12.72
N LEU A 531 -50.66 -29.48 -13.80
CA LEU A 531 -49.90 -29.30 -15.04
C LEU A 531 -49.28 -27.92 -15.17
N PHE A 532 -49.94 -26.91 -14.61
CA PHE A 532 -49.56 -25.54 -14.85
C PHE A 532 -50.08 -24.59 -13.79
N CYS A 533 -49.28 -23.58 -13.47
CA CYS A 533 -49.67 -22.48 -12.61
C CYS A 533 -49.23 -21.17 -13.26
N ASP A 534 -50.19 -20.35 -13.68
CA ASP A 534 -49.95 -19.06 -14.34
C ASP A 534 -49.09 -18.10 -13.49
N HIS A 535 -49.37 -18.01 -12.19
CA HIS A 535 -48.63 -17.16 -11.26
C HIS A 535 -47.13 -17.51 -11.18
N ILE A 536 -46.74 -18.77 -11.38
CA ILE A 536 -45.32 -19.19 -11.36
C ILE A 536 -44.57 -18.61 -12.56
N VAL A 537 -45.17 -18.69 -13.76
CA VAL A 537 -44.58 -18.09 -14.96
C VAL A 537 -44.57 -16.56 -14.84
N GLU A 538 -45.62 -15.97 -14.26
CA GLU A 538 -45.64 -14.52 -14.00
C GLU A 538 -44.51 -14.07 -13.06
N GLU A 539 -44.26 -14.77 -11.95
CA GLU A 539 -43.16 -14.46 -11.03
C GLU A 539 -41.80 -14.66 -11.70
N LEU A 540 -41.61 -15.78 -12.42
CA LEU A 540 -40.37 -16.06 -13.14
C LEU A 540 -40.05 -14.97 -14.17
N LEU A 541 -41.08 -14.49 -14.88
CA LEU A 541 -40.95 -13.36 -15.79
C LEU A 541 -40.50 -12.10 -15.07
N LYS A 542 -41.04 -11.78 -13.89
CA LYS A 542 -40.62 -10.61 -13.12
C LYS A 542 -39.11 -10.62 -12.82
N PHE A 543 -38.57 -11.77 -12.44
CA PHE A 543 -37.12 -11.91 -12.22
C PHE A 543 -36.29 -11.74 -13.50
N CYS A 544 -36.88 -12.03 -14.66
CA CYS A 544 -36.20 -11.95 -15.96
C CYS A 544 -36.34 -10.59 -16.67
N LEU A 545 -37.31 -9.75 -16.28
CA LEU A 545 -37.58 -8.46 -16.95
C LEU A 545 -36.36 -7.53 -16.96
N VAL A 546 -35.78 -7.27 -15.79
CA VAL A 546 -34.62 -6.38 -15.66
C VAL A 546 -33.40 -6.95 -16.39
N PRO A 547 -33.03 -8.24 -16.23
CA PRO A 547 -31.94 -8.85 -17.00
C PRO A 547 -32.10 -8.79 -18.53
N LEU A 548 -33.33 -8.96 -19.05
CA LEU A 548 -33.58 -9.08 -20.49
C LEU A 548 -33.78 -7.73 -21.21
N LEU A 549 -34.42 -6.75 -20.57
CA LEU A 549 -34.82 -5.49 -21.22
C LEU A 549 -33.98 -4.28 -20.77
N GLY A 550 -33.23 -4.38 -19.68
CA GLY A 550 -32.44 -3.28 -19.12
C GLY A 550 -33.29 -2.20 -18.45
N ARG A 551 -32.64 -1.27 -17.72
CA ARG A 551 -33.32 -0.17 -17.01
C ARG A 551 -33.47 1.05 -17.92
N SER A 552 -34.53 1.12 -18.71
CA SER A 552 -34.86 2.35 -19.48
C SER A 552 -36.32 2.78 -19.27
N ALA A 553 -36.53 4.08 -19.06
CA ALA A 553 -37.86 4.66 -18.80
C ALA A 553 -38.83 4.50 -19.99
N ALA A 554 -38.31 4.48 -21.22
CA ALA A 554 -39.11 4.29 -22.43
C ALA A 554 -39.71 2.86 -22.54
N PHE A 555 -39.10 1.88 -21.86
CA PHE A 555 -39.58 0.50 -21.89
C PHE A 555 -40.71 0.24 -20.89
N LYS A 556 -40.86 1.03 -19.82
CA LYS A 556 -41.85 0.77 -18.75
C LYS A 556 -43.30 0.71 -19.25
N THR A 557 -43.70 1.62 -20.13
CA THR A 557 -45.09 1.68 -20.63
C THR A 557 -45.39 0.49 -21.55
N THR A 558 -44.45 0.17 -22.45
CA THR A 558 -44.54 -0.96 -23.38
C THR A 558 -44.46 -2.31 -22.64
N GLU A 559 -43.60 -2.42 -21.63
CA GLU A 559 -43.46 -3.57 -20.74
C GLU A 559 -44.77 -3.88 -20.01
N VAL A 560 -45.44 -2.86 -19.45
CA VAL A 560 -46.75 -3.04 -18.80
C VAL A 560 -47.80 -3.55 -19.79
N MET A 561 -47.81 -3.06 -21.03
CA MET A 561 -48.74 -3.56 -22.06
C MET A 561 -48.44 -5.02 -22.46
N ILE A 562 -47.16 -5.36 -22.66
CA ILE A 562 -46.73 -6.73 -23.00
C ILE A 562 -47.05 -7.69 -21.85
N LEU A 563 -46.76 -7.33 -20.60
CA LEU A 563 -47.08 -8.14 -19.43
C LEU A 563 -48.59 -8.33 -19.25
N ARG A 564 -49.41 -7.31 -19.49
CA ARG A 564 -50.88 -7.46 -19.49
C ARG A 564 -51.35 -8.44 -20.56
N LYS A 565 -50.75 -8.39 -21.75
CA LYS A 565 -51.04 -9.35 -22.84
C LYS A 565 -50.65 -10.77 -22.43
N ILE A 566 -49.45 -10.95 -21.89
CA ILE A 566 -48.97 -12.25 -21.40
C ILE A 566 -49.90 -12.80 -20.32
N ARG A 567 -50.25 -12.01 -19.30
CA ARG A 567 -51.19 -12.44 -18.24
C ARG A 567 -52.53 -12.92 -18.79
N ARG A 568 -53.09 -12.24 -19.79
CA ARG A 568 -54.34 -12.69 -20.44
C ARG A 568 -54.15 -14.03 -21.13
N LEU A 569 -53.05 -14.22 -21.84
CA LEU A 569 -52.75 -15.49 -22.52
C LEU A 569 -52.53 -16.65 -21.54
N LEU A 570 -51.83 -16.41 -20.43
CA LEU A 570 -51.57 -17.44 -19.41
C LEU A 570 -52.85 -17.94 -18.72
N ARG A 571 -53.88 -17.09 -18.55
CA ARG A 571 -55.17 -17.51 -17.96
C ARG A 571 -55.94 -18.54 -18.79
N HIS A 572 -55.68 -18.57 -20.10
CA HIS A 572 -56.27 -19.53 -21.02
C HIS A 572 -55.47 -20.84 -21.10
N MET A 573 -54.48 -21.06 -20.23
CA MET A 573 -53.77 -22.34 -20.15
C MET A 573 -54.47 -23.31 -19.19
N PRO A 574 -54.55 -24.61 -19.53
CA PRO A 574 -55.11 -25.63 -18.64
C PRO A 574 -54.19 -25.87 -17.43
N HIS A 575 -54.73 -25.68 -16.23
CA HIS A 575 -54.07 -25.88 -14.94
C HIS A 575 -54.05 -27.36 -14.53
N THR A 576 -55.15 -28.06 -14.80
CA THR A 576 -55.31 -29.51 -14.59
C THR A 576 -56.01 -30.12 -15.79
N ILE A 577 -55.67 -31.37 -16.08
CA ILE A 577 -56.28 -32.15 -17.14
C ILE A 577 -56.76 -33.45 -16.52
N THR A 578 -58.06 -33.73 -16.64
CA THR A 578 -58.58 -35.06 -16.38
C THR A 578 -58.90 -35.73 -17.70
N VAL A 579 -58.41 -36.95 -17.86
CA VAL A 579 -58.72 -37.81 -19.01
C VAL A 579 -59.61 -38.93 -18.51
N SER A 580 -60.80 -39.04 -19.09
CA SER A 580 -61.73 -40.13 -18.82
C SER A 580 -62.05 -40.91 -20.09
N ARG A 581 -62.34 -42.20 -19.94
CA ARG A 581 -62.82 -43.01 -21.07
C ARG A 581 -64.20 -42.50 -21.49
N SER A 582 -64.36 -42.26 -22.78
CA SER A 582 -65.66 -41.92 -23.34
C SER A 582 -66.52 -43.18 -23.45
N PHE A 583 -67.85 -43.00 -23.50
CA PHE A 583 -68.79 -44.08 -23.79
C PHE A 583 -68.68 -44.60 -25.24
N LEU A 584 -67.98 -43.86 -26.11
CA LEU A 584 -67.68 -44.23 -27.48
C LEU A 584 -66.37 -45.00 -27.56
N ALA A 585 -66.39 -46.19 -28.19
CA ALA A 585 -65.20 -47.03 -28.36
C ALA A 585 -64.09 -46.27 -29.10
N GLY A 586 -62.90 -46.21 -28.50
CA GLY A 586 -61.74 -45.49 -29.05
C GLY A 586 -61.72 -43.98 -28.79
N ALA A 587 -62.69 -43.41 -28.06
CA ALA A 587 -62.69 -41.99 -27.70
C ALA A 587 -62.26 -41.76 -26.24
N LEU A 588 -61.44 -40.72 -26.04
CA LEU A 588 -61.06 -40.20 -24.74
C LEU A 588 -61.71 -38.82 -24.57
N ASN A 589 -62.33 -38.61 -23.41
CA ASN A 589 -62.81 -37.31 -23.01
C ASN A 589 -61.70 -36.61 -22.23
N TYR A 590 -61.33 -35.42 -22.70
CA TYR A 590 -60.40 -34.52 -22.04
C TYR A 590 -61.18 -33.39 -21.40
N VAL A 591 -60.94 -33.14 -20.11
CA VAL A 591 -61.45 -31.95 -19.42
C VAL A 591 -60.25 -31.18 -18.87
N GLY A 592 -59.94 -30.06 -19.50
CA GLY A 592 -58.95 -29.10 -19.04
C GLY A 592 -59.64 -28.02 -18.19
N ARG A 593 -59.23 -27.86 -16.94
CA ARG A 593 -59.69 -26.73 -16.12
C ARG A 593 -58.74 -25.55 -16.27
N GLN A 594 -59.27 -24.38 -16.54
CA GLN A 594 -58.56 -23.11 -16.67
C GLN A 594 -59.05 -22.13 -15.62
N ARG A 595 -58.36 -20.99 -15.47
CA ARG A 595 -58.71 -19.98 -14.46
C ARG A 595 -60.09 -19.36 -14.69
N ASP A 596 -60.48 -19.23 -15.97
CA ASP A 596 -61.71 -18.55 -16.39
C ASP A 596 -62.81 -19.52 -16.86
N GLY A 597 -62.63 -20.84 -16.70
CA GLY A 597 -63.64 -21.82 -17.09
C GLY A 597 -63.14 -23.26 -17.26
N VAL A 598 -64.02 -24.14 -17.73
CA VAL A 598 -63.72 -25.55 -18.03
C VAL A 598 -63.79 -25.75 -19.54
N ILE A 599 -62.76 -26.34 -20.13
CA ILE A 599 -62.74 -26.74 -21.53
C ILE A 599 -62.87 -28.25 -21.60
N SER A 600 -63.90 -28.75 -22.28
CA SER A 600 -64.12 -30.17 -22.53
C SER A 600 -64.00 -30.45 -24.03
N GLN A 601 -63.22 -31.47 -24.40
CA GLN A 601 -63.09 -31.96 -25.76
C GLN A 601 -63.08 -33.48 -25.80
N THR A 602 -63.74 -34.09 -26.79
CA THR A 602 -63.68 -35.53 -27.05
C THR A 602 -62.72 -35.77 -28.21
N LEU A 603 -61.65 -36.52 -27.95
CA LEU A 603 -60.67 -36.91 -28.96
C LEU A 603 -60.85 -38.38 -29.31
N TYR A 604 -60.89 -38.69 -30.61
CA TYR A 604 -60.86 -40.06 -31.10
C TYR A 604 -59.41 -40.51 -31.26
N ALA A 605 -59.01 -41.54 -30.52
CA ALA A 605 -57.72 -42.19 -30.71
C ALA A 605 -57.81 -43.07 -31.97
N ARG A 606 -57.20 -42.64 -33.09
CA ARG A 606 -56.91 -43.54 -34.21
C ARG A 606 -55.79 -44.49 -33.80
N PHE A 607 -56.15 -45.67 -33.30
CA PHE A 607 -55.21 -46.80 -33.24
C PHE A 607 -55.07 -47.37 -34.66
N ALA A 608 -53.95 -47.07 -35.32
CA ALA A 608 -53.53 -47.83 -36.49
C ALA A 608 -52.99 -49.18 -35.99
N VAL A 609 -53.84 -50.21 -35.97
CA VAL A 609 -53.41 -51.60 -35.81
C VAL A 609 -53.03 -52.11 -37.19
N SER A 610 -51.74 -52.32 -37.44
CA SER A 610 -51.28 -53.09 -38.59
C SER A 610 -51.49 -54.58 -38.31
N CYS A 611 -52.60 -55.14 -38.77
CA CYS A 611 -52.75 -56.59 -38.92
C CYS A 611 -52.22 -56.98 -40.31
N GLY A 612 -51.14 -57.76 -40.37
CA GLY A 612 -50.76 -58.51 -41.58
C GLY A 612 -51.64 -59.77 -41.74
N PRO A 613 -51.87 -60.27 -42.97
CA PRO A 613 -52.61 -61.51 -43.21
C PRO A 613 -51.67 -62.75 -43.12
N PRO A 614 -52.23 -63.98 -43.07
CA PRO A 614 -51.71 -65.10 -42.27
C PRO A 614 -50.46 -65.80 -42.80
#